data_AF-A0A957LZ30-F1
#
_entry.id   AF-A0A957LZ30-F1
#
_cell.length_a   1.000
_cell.length_b   1.000
_cell.length_c   1.000
_cell.angle_alpha   90.00
_cell.angle_beta   90.00
_cell.angle_gamma   90.00
#
_symmetry.space_group_name_H-M   'P 1'
#
loop_
_entity.id
_entity.type
_entity.pdbx_description
1 polymer ?
#
loop_
_entity_poly.entity_id
_entity_poly.type
_entity_poly.pdbx_seq_one_letter_code
_entity_poly.pdbx_strand_id
1 'polypeptide(L)'
;MPISTSNFGDDRDGRYAEYESDDLYEQETLEYPGVSLAQAETYLKRLGGGVDEKLVRVEGIGWHAEIAPLQSDATHGVAVTFNAHDELLDDLIRRFEDWVDRGE
;
A
#
# COMPACT_ATOMS: atom_id res chain seq x y z
N MET A 1 27.44 30.14 -18.76
CA MET A 1 28.01 29.27 -17.72
C MET A 1 27.01 28.15 -17.43
N PRO A 2 27.45 26.89 -17.29
CA PRO A 2 26.61 25.71 -17.19
C PRO A 2 26.36 25.30 -15.73
N ILE A 3 25.30 24.51 -15.51
CA ILE A 3 25.28 23.47 -14.48
C ILE A 3 25.00 22.18 -15.24
N SER A 4 26.02 21.31 -15.27
CA SER A 4 25.97 19.96 -15.83
C SER A 4 25.50 18.96 -14.78
N THR A 5 25.14 17.76 -15.27
CA THR A 5 24.90 16.47 -14.55
C THR A 5 23.52 16.36 -13.88
N SER A 6 22.70 15.32 -14.05
CA SER A 6 22.83 13.99 -14.68
C SER A 6 21.40 13.40 -14.73
N ASN A 7 20.95 12.82 -15.84
CA ASN A 7 21.02 11.39 -16.18
C ASN A 7 19.93 10.54 -15.49
N PHE A 8 18.92 10.16 -16.29
CA PHE A 8 18.42 8.79 -16.45
C PHE A 8 17.44 8.18 -15.42
N GLY A 9 16.27 7.78 -15.94
CA GLY A 9 15.25 6.92 -15.28
C GLY A 9 14.36 7.70 -14.34
N ASP A 10 13.03 7.76 -14.45
CA ASP A 10 12.11 6.74 -14.93
C ASP A 10 10.79 7.43 -15.31
N ASP A 11 10.30 7.11 -16.51
CA ASP A 11 8.97 7.42 -16.99
C ASP A 11 8.10 6.25 -16.54
N ARG A 12 7.23 6.48 -15.53
CA ARG A 12 6.12 5.67 -14.98
C ARG A 12 6.19 5.73 -13.45
N ASP A 13 5.35 6.49 -12.76
CA ASP A 13 4.02 5.99 -12.41
C ASP A 13 3.17 7.16 -11.86
N GLY A 14 2.87 8.12 -12.73
CA GLY A 14 2.00 9.26 -12.41
C GLY A 14 0.53 9.00 -12.74
N ARG A 15 0.10 7.73 -12.82
CA ARG A 15 -1.27 7.36 -13.16
C ARG A 15 -1.81 6.45 -12.07
N TYR A 16 -2.41 7.03 -11.03
CA TYR A 16 -3.59 6.54 -10.29
C TYR A 16 -3.74 7.39 -9.02
N ALA A 17 -4.10 8.66 -9.19
CA ALA A 17 -4.57 9.50 -8.08
C ALA A 17 -5.73 10.41 -8.52
N GLU A 18 -6.49 9.95 -9.52
CA GLU A 18 -7.82 10.48 -9.84
C GLU A 18 -8.83 9.37 -9.56
N TYR A 19 -9.03 9.07 -8.27
CA TYR A 19 -10.26 8.45 -7.83
C TYR A 19 -10.77 9.29 -6.66
N GLU A 20 -11.91 9.94 -6.95
CA GLU A 20 -12.88 10.47 -6.00
C GLU A 20 -12.53 10.23 -4.54
N SER A 21 -12.09 11.31 -3.88
CA SER A 21 -12.22 11.47 -2.45
C SER A 21 -13.70 11.31 -2.10
N ASP A 22 -14.10 10.08 -1.83
CA ASP A 22 -15.34 9.79 -1.13
C ASP A 22 -15.10 10.32 0.29
N ASP A 23 -15.72 11.47 0.60
CA ASP A 23 -15.67 12.27 1.85
C ASP A 23 -15.87 11.49 3.17
N LEU A 24 -15.92 10.15 3.11
CA LEU A 24 -16.19 9.22 4.19
C LEU A 24 -14.96 8.42 4.64
N TYR A 25 -13.93 8.27 3.79
CA TYR A 25 -12.75 7.47 4.10
C TYR A 25 -11.47 8.32 4.08
N GLU A 26 -10.64 8.12 5.10
CA GLU A 26 -9.26 8.58 5.08
C GLU A 26 -8.39 7.57 4.33
N GLN A 27 -7.47 8.09 3.54
CA GLN A 27 -6.55 7.31 2.71
C GLN A 27 -5.10 7.57 3.14
N GLU A 28 -4.36 6.50 3.40
CA GLU A 28 -2.91 6.57 3.62
C GLU A 28 -2.19 5.46 2.88
N THR A 29 -1.12 5.82 2.16
CA THR A 29 -0.28 4.88 1.40
C THR A 29 1.06 4.72 2.10
N LEU A 30 1.43 3.47 2.39
CA LEU A 30 2.67 3.12 3.08
C LEU A 30 3.47 2.09 2.27
N GLU A 31 4.79 2.25 2.30
CA GLU A 31 5.73 1.41 1.55
C GLU A 31 6.40 0.42 2.48
N TYR A 32 6.32 -0.88 2.13
CA TYR A 32 6.86 -1.98 2.91
C TYR A 32 7.94 -2.71 2.12
N PRO A 33 9.21 -2.26 2.21
CA PRO A 33 10.33 -2.97 1.61
C PRO A 33 10.52 -4.32 2.28
N GLY A 34 10.77 -5.36 1.49
CA GLY A 34 10.94 -6.75 1.96
C GLY A 34 9.64 -7.54 2.08
N VAL A 35 8.48 -6.91 1.93
CA VAL A 35 7.17 -7.57 1.94
C VAL A 35 6.73 -7.89 0.52
N SER A 36 6.34 -9.14 0.26
CA SER A 36 5.77 -9.54 -1.02
C SER A 36 4.26 -9.27 -1.10
N LEU A 37 3.71 -9.20 -2.31
CA LEU A 37 2.26 -9.05 -2.55
C LEU A 37 1.44 -10.12 -1.81
N ALA A 38 1.94 -11.36 -1.78
CA ALA A 38 1.28 -12.47 -1.11
C ALA A 38 1.30 -12.35 0.42
N GLN A 39 2.40 -11.81 0.98
CA GLN A 39 2.50 -11.54 2.42
C GLN A 39 1.57 -10.41 2.81
N ALA A 40 1.56 -9.29 2.07
CA ALA A 40 0.64 -8.19 2.32
C ALA A 40 -0.83 -8.63 2.28
N GLU A 41 -1.23 -9.40 1.27
CA GLU A 41 -2.58 -9.97 1.20
C GLU A 41 -2.88 -10.85 2.42
N THR A 42 -1.92 -11.68 2.83
CA THR A 42 -2.07 -12.58 4.00
C THR A 42 -2.23 -11.78 5.29
N TYR A 43 -1.47 -10.70 5.48
CA TYR A 43 -1.58 -9.84 6.66
C TYR A 43 -2.93 -9.12 6.67
N LEU A 44 -3.35 -8.54 5.56
CA LEU A 44 -4.67 -7.88 5.44
C LEU A 44 -5.82 -8.87 5.70
N LYS A 45 -5.70 -10.13 5.27
CA LYS A 45 -6.65 -11.19 5.62
C LYS A 45 -6.71 -11.46 7.12
N ARG A 46 -5.56 -11.49 7.80
CA ARG A 46 -5.49 -11.70 9.26
C ARG A 46 -6.10 -10.54 10.05
N LEU A 47 -6.15 -9.34 9.47
CA LEU A 47 -6.84 -8.18 10.04
C LEU A 47 -8.37 -8.26 9.89
N GLY A 48 -8.89 -9.32 9.28
CA GLY A 48 -10.32 -9.51 9.04
C GLY A 48 -10.79 -9.09 7.65
N GLY A 49 -9.86 -8.84 6.72
CA GLY A 49 -10.17 -8.56 5.32
C GLY A 49 -10.49 -9.82 4.50
N GLY A 50 -11.49 -9.72 3.64
CA GLY A 50 -11.76 -10.65 2.54
C GLY A 50 -11.00 -10.21 1.28
N VAL A 51 -10.56 -11.17 0.46
CA VAL A 51 -9.97 -10.85 -0.85
C VAL A 51 -11.08 -10.40 -1.77
N ASP A 52 -10.99 -9.15 -2.20
CA ASP A 52 -11.81 -8.63 -3.29
C ASP A 52 -11.14 -8.95 -4.64
N GLU A 53 -9.86 -8.58 -4.78
CA GLU A 53 -9.03 -8.92 -5.94
C GLU A 53 -7.67 -9.50 -5.50
N LYS A 54 -7.37 -10.72 -5.99
CA LYS A 54 -6.20 -11.47 -5.55
C LYS A 54 -4.90 -10.74 -5.86
N LEU A 55 -4.07 -10.53 -4.83
CA LEU A 55 -2.80 -9.79 -4.83
C LEU A 55 -2.92 -8.31 -5.22
N VAL A 56 -4.14 -7.76 -5.24
CA VAL A 56 -4.39 -6.37 -5.65
C VAL A 56 -5.25 -5.64 -4.62
N ARG A 57 -6.33 -6.24 -4.13
CA ARG A 57 -7.27 -5.56 -3.22
C ARG A 57 -7.86 -6.49 -2.17
N VAL A 58 -7.89 -6.01 -0.93
CA VAL A 58 -8.51 -6.68 0.21
C VAL A 58 -9.51 -5.72 0.86
N GLU A 59 -10.72 -6.19 1.14
CA GLU A 59 -11.79 -5.40 1.76
C GLU A 59 -12.18 -5.98 3.12
N GLY A 60 -12.30 -5.12 4.12
CA GLY A 60 -12.78 -5.45 5.45
C GLY A 60 -14.02 -4.63 5.84
N ILE A 61 -14.48 -4.82 7.07
CA ILE A 61 -15.62 -4.05 7.58
C ILE A 61 -15.16 -2.62 7.85
N GLY A 62 -15.65 -1.67 7.04
CA GLY A 62 -15.35 -0.24 7.20
C GLY A 62 -13.96 0.19 6.73
N TRP A 63 -13.27 -0.67 5.96
CA TRP A 63 -11.99 -0.36 5.35
C TRP A 63 -11.72 -1.21 4.11
N HIS A 64 -10.86 -0.77 3.22
CA HIS A 64 -10.26 -1.58 2.17
C HIS A 64 -8.80 -1.18 1.97
N ALA A 65 -7.99 -2.10 1.45
CA ALA A 65 -6.60 -1.85 1.15
C ALA A 65 -6.22 -2.36 -0.24
N GLU A 66 -5.44 -1.56 -0.94
CA GLU A 66 -4.90 -1.88 -2.26
C GLU A 66 -3.41 -2.15 -2.15
N ILE A 67 -2.94 -3.17 -2.86
CA ILE A 67 -1.56 -3.65 -2.81
C ILE A 67 -0.95 -3.46 -4.20
N ALA A 68 0.09 -2.64 -4.28
CA ALA A 68 0.86 -2.43 -5.49
C ALA A 68 2.32 -2.86 -5.29
N PRO A 69 2.99 -3.42 -6.31
CA PRO A 69 4.43 -3.69 -6.23
C PRO A 69 5.21 -2.36 -6.19
N LEU A 70 6.24 -2.28 -5.34
CA LEU A 70 7.15 -1.14 -5.36
C LEU A 70 7.93 -1.12 -6.69
N GLN A 71 7.84 -0.02 -7.43
CA GLN A 71 8.55 0.18 -8.71
C GLN A 71 10.03 0.57 -8.50
N SER A 72 10.68 0.03 -7.48
CA SER A 72 12.08 0.31 -7.20
C SER A 72 12.96 -0.82 -7.73
N ASP A 73 13.83 -0.50 -8.69
CA ASP A 73 14.69 -1.45 -9.45
C ASP A 73 15.60 -2.33 -8.56
N ALA A 74 15.80 -1.94 -7.29
CA ALA A 74 16.75 -2.58 -6.37
C ALA A 74 16.12 -3.33 -5.18
N THR A 75 14.82 -3.14 -4.88
CA THR A 75 14.23 -3.65 -3.63
C THR A 75 12.90 -4.33 -3.89
N HIS A 76 12.81 -5.62 -3.52
CA HIS A 76 11.52 -6.31 -3.48
C HIS A 76 10.66 -5.69 -2.36
N GLY A 77 9.46 -5.23 -2.68
CA GLY A 77 8.56 -4.63 -1.70
C GLY A 77 7.21 -4.30 -2.30
N VAL A 78 6.30 -3.82 -1.45
CA VAL A 78 4.94 -3.43 -1.83
C VAL A 78 4.56 -2.09 -1.25
N ALA A 79 3.78 -1.31 -1.99
CA ALA A 79 3.03 -0.18 -1.47
C ALA A 79 1.63 -0.68 -1.12
N VAL A 80 1.16 -0.36 0.08
CA VAL A 80 -0.20 -0.66 0.52
C VAL A 80 -0.92 0.65 0.76
N THR A 81 -2.02 0.86 0.04
CA THR A 81 -2.92 2.01 0.23
C THR A 81 -4.07 1.56 1.12
N PHE A 82 -4.16 2.10 2.32
CA PHE A 82 -5.23 1.86 3.27
C PHE A 82 -6.30 2.93 3.10
N ASN A 83 -7.55 2.51 3.01
CA ASN A 83 -8.72 3.36 2.97
C ASN A 83 -9.65 2.93 4.10
N ALA A 84 -9.82 3.74 5.13
CA ALA A 84 -10.63 3.40 6.31
C ALA A 84 -11.29 4.65 6.88
N HIS A 85 -12.34 4.47 7.68
CA HIS A 85 -12.87 5.60 8.46
C HIS A 85 -11.81 6.05 9.48
N ASP A 86 -11.79 7.35 9.81
CA ASP A 86 -10.73 8.02 10.57
C ASP A 86 -10.29 7.27 11.84
N GLU A 87 -11.25 6.84 12.66
CA GLU A 87 -10.99 6.11 13.90
C GLU A 87 -10.36 4.71 13.70
N LEU A 88 -10.44 4.16 12.49
CA LEU A 88 -9.97 2.81 12.13
C LEU A 88 -8.64 2.83 11.36
N LEU A 89 -8.28 3.93 10.69
CA LEU A 89 -7.12 3.98 9.80
C LEU A 89 -5.81 3.73 10.58
N ASP A 90 -5.56 4.50 11.64
CA ASP A 90 -4.37 4.33 12.48
C ASP A 90 -4.29 2.93 13.13
N ASP A 91 -5.41 2.39 13.62
CA ASP A 91 -5.44 1.05 14.24
C ASP A 91 -5.18 -0.05 13.21
N LEU A 92 -5.72 0.09 11.99
CA LEU A 92 -5.50 -0.84 10.89
C LEU A 92 -4.03 -0.86 10.46
N ILE A 93 -3.45 0.32 10.25
CA ILE A 93 -2.05 0.49 9.87
C ILE A 93 -1.14 -0.10 10.93
N ARG A 94 -1.33 0.29 12.20
CA ARG A 94 -0.53 -0.21 13.31
C ARG A 94 -0.58 -1.74 13.44
N ARG A 95 -1.75 -2.34 13.24
CA ARG A 95 -1.89 -3.80 13.28
C ARG A 95 -1.24 -4.46 12.07
N PHE A 96 -1.30 -3.85 10.90
CA PHE A 96 -0.59 -4.34 9.72
C PHE A 96 0.93 -4.31 9.95
N GLU A 97 1.47 -3.20 10.46
CA GLU A 97 2.88 -3.06 10.81
C GLU A 97 3.35 -4.10 11.84
N ASP A 98 2.53 -4.39 12.85
CA ASP A 98 2.82 -5.44 13.83
C ASP A 98 2.96 -6.82 13.17
N TRP A 99 2.17 -7.13 12.13
CA TRP A 99 2.35 -8.36 11.35
C TRP A 99 3.62 -8.34 10.49
N VAL A 100 3.93 -7.20 9.88
CA VAL A 100 5.15 -7.02 9.08
C VAL A 100 6.41 -7.19 9.94
N ASP A 101 6.45 -6.59 11.12
CA ASP A 101 7.56 -6.71 12.07
C ASP A 101 7.76 -8.15 12.55
N ARG A 102 6.65 -8.88 12.76
CA ARG A 102 6.70 -10.29 13.18
C ARG A 102 7.16 -11.23 12.07
N GLY A 103 6.94 -10.90 10.80
CA GLY A 103 7.40 -11.69 9.65
C GLY A 103 6.78 -13.09 9.54
N GLU A 104 5.60 -13.34 10.12
CA GLU A 104 4.95 -14.67 10.23
C GLU A 104 3.87 -14.98 9.18
#